data_AF-R7HWP5-F1
#
_entry.id   AF-R7HWP5-F1
#
_cell.length_a   1.000
_cell.length_b   1.000
_cell.length_c   1.000
_cell.angle_alpha   90.00
_cell.angle_beta   90.00
_cell.angle_gamma   90.00
#
_symmetry.space_group_name_H-M   'P 1'
#
loop_
_entity.id
_entity.type
_entity.pdbx_description
1 polymer ?
#
loop_
_entity_poly.entity_id
_entity_poly.type
_entity_poly.pdbx_seq_one_letter_code
_entity_poly.pdbx_strand_id
1 'polypeptide(L)'
;MKKIFITFLFLISTALRAYSFDYIKEKQSVYYNPQTTKWSTTQTSPKDIRLIYKMFVGSGGFSEYYNNKGKLAIGPFTNMEFINNGDFIGVDNANLKFVKYIYNNGYFKAIQLDEAYIQSLFPNAEIVKISQFKNNEITLYKKPLEKKQFLILNDTKQGFYKYSYKPNNVQQTYVKSLLNANKFGKITFSHYGDDNDLFPALKIHIKKQKNEN
;
A
#
# COMPACT_ATOMS: atom_id res chain seq x y z
N MET A 1 26.01 16.38 50.98
CA MET A 1 25.69 16.80 49.61
C MET A 1 25.07 15.61 48.87
N LYS A 2 23.74 15.59 48.72
CA LYS A 2 23.01 14.52 48.03
C LYS A 2 23.22 14.68 46.52
N LYS A 3 23.94 13.74 45.90
CA LYS A 3 24.07 13.68 44.44
C LYS A 3 22.73 13.22 43.87
N ILE A 4 21.98 14.15 43.27
CA ILE A 4 20.78 13.84 42.51
C ILE A 4 21.26 13.21 41.20
N PHE A 5 21.06 11.89 41.06
CA PHE A 5 21.19 11.19 39.80
C PHE A 5 20.06 11.65 38.89
N ILE A 6 20.37 12.50 37.91
CA ILE A 6 19.44 12.81 36.81
C ILE A 6 19.59 11.67 35.80
N THR A 7 18.66 10.72 35.85
CA THR A 7 18.55 9.66 34.86
C THR A 7 18.19 10.27 33.50
N PHE A 8 19.10 10.17 32.53
CA PHE A 8 18.87 10.59 31.15
C PHE A 8 17.81 9.67 30.52
N LEU A 9 16.57 10.15 30.41
CA LEU A 9 15.51 9.46 29.70
C LEU A 9 15.77 9.61 28.19
N PHE A 10 16.49 8.66 27.58
CA PHE A 10 16.58 8.55 26.13
C PHE A 10 15.20 8.15 25.58
N LEU A 11 14.31 9.12 25.40
CA LEU A 11 13.15 9.02 24.53
C LEU A 11 13.64 9.00 23.09
N ILE A 12 14.14 7.84 22.63
CA ILE A 12 14.26 7.57 21.20
C ILE A 12 12.83 7.38 20.70
N SER A 13 12.14 8.50 20.45
CA SER A 13 10.91 8.48 19.68
C SER A 13 11.28 8.06 18.26
N THR A 14 11.10 6.78 17.93
CA THR A 14 11.07 6.34 16.54
C THR A 14 9.81 6.93 15.94
N ALA A 15 9.89 8.18 15.50
CA ALA A 15 8.82 8.82 14.75
C ALA A 15 8.66 8.03 13.45
N LEU A 16 7.66 7.14 13.41
CA LEU A 16 7.22 6.57 12.15
C LEU A 16 6.89 7.75 11.22
N ARG A 17 7.61 7.85 10.10
CA ARG A 17 7.22 8.79 9.05
C ARG A 17 5.85 8.33 8.56
N ALA A 18 4.87 9.23 8.61
CA ALA A 18 3.64 9.00 7.88
C ALA A 18 3.99 8.94 6.40
N TYR A 19 3.62 7.86 5.71
CA TYR A 19 3.75 7.80 4.25
C TYR A 19 2.75 8.78 3.66
N SER A 20 3.22 9.95 3.23
CA SER A 20 2.43 10.93 2.50
C SER A 20 2.85 10.88 1.04
N PHE A 21 2.14 10.09 0.25
CA PHE A 21 2.21 10.21 -1.20
C PHE A 21 1.17 11.24 -1.65
N ASP A 22 1.53 12.02 -2.67
CA ASP A 22 0.58 12.90 -3.34
C ASP A 22 -0.28 12.07 -4.30
N TYR A 23 -1.38 11.56 -3.75
CA TYR A 23 -2.31 10.71 -4.49
C TYR A 23 -3.01 11.48 -5.62
N ILE A 24 -3.22 10.80 -6.75
CA ILE A 24 -3.97 11.36 -7.87
C ILE A 24 -5.45 11.49 -7.50
N LYS A 25 -5.98 12.70 -7.61
CA LYS A 25 -7.37 13.03 -7.26
C LYS A 25 -8.27 12.92 -8.48
N GLU A 26 -9.56 12.63 -8.26
CA GLU A 26 -10.53 12.53 -9.35
C GLU A 26 -10.48 13.78 -10.24
N LYS A 27 -10.59 13.59 -11.57
CA LYS A 27 -10.50 14.63 -12.61
C LYS A 27 -9.12 15.25 -12.78
N GLN A 28 -8.13 14.88 -11.97
CA GLN A 28 -6.75 15.27 -12.17
C GLN A 28 -6.17 14.61 -13.43
N SER A 29 -5.28 15.35 -14.11
CA SER A 29 -4.54 14.82 -15.24
C SER A 29 -3.17 14.31 -14.80
N VAL A 30 -2.71 13.25 -15.45
CA VAL A 30 -1.33 12.76 -15.39
C VAL A 30 -0.76 12.73 -16.80
N TYR A 31 0.54 12.94 -16.92
CA TYR A 31 1.24 13.14 -18.18
C TYR A 31 2.38 12.16 -18.26
N TYR A 32 2.42 11.35 -19.33
CA TYR A 32 3.55 10.49 -19.63
C TYR A 32 4.40 11.13 -20.73
N ASN A 33 5.68 11.33 -20.47
CA ASN A 33 6.64 11.84 -21.44
C ASN A 33 7.31 10.65 -22.17
N PRO A 34 7.07 10.45 -23.48
CA PRO A 34 7.63 9.31 -24.21
C PRO A 34 9.16 9.39 -24.42
N GLN A 35 9.77 10.58 -24.28
CA GLN A 35 11.21 10.76 -24.47
C GLN A 35 11.99 10.41 -23.20
N THR A 36 11.51 10.86 -22.04
CA THR A 36 12.17 10.58 -20.75
C THR A 36 11.65 9.30 -20.09
N THR A 37 10.54 8.76 -20.58
CA THR A 37 9.79 7.62 -20.02
C THR A 37 9.25 7.88 -18.60
N LYS A 38 9.06 9.16 -18.25
CA LYS A 38 8.62 9.58 -16.92
C LYS A 38 7.19 10.13 -16.92
N TRP A 39 6.55 9.98 -15.77
CA TRP A 39 5.24 10.50 -15.45
C TRP A 39 5.33 11.78 -14.61
N SER A 40 4.36 12.68 -14.79
CA SER A 40 4.19 13.89 -14.00
C SER A 40 2.71 14.25 -13.82
N THR A 41 2.40 15.04 -12.80
CA THR A 41 1.07 15.67 -12.63
C THR A 41 0.93 16.97 -13.43
N THR A 42 2.03 17.46 -13.99
CA THR A 42 2.09 18.63 -14.87
C THR A 42 2.64 18.24 -16.23
N GLN A 43 2.22 18.96 -17.27
CA GLN A 43 2.77 18.79 -18.59
C GLN A 43 4.20 19.34 -18.65
N THR A 44 5.14 18.52 -19.10
CA THR A 44 6.57 18.84 -19.23
C THR A 44 6.98 19.09 -20.68
N SER A 45 6.22 18.56 -21.63
CA SER A 45 6.43 18.71 -23.07
C SER A 45 5.10 18.75 -23.83
N PRO A 46 5.01 19.48 -24.96
CA PRO A 46 3.85 19.42 -25.86
C PRO A 46 3.51 18.01 -26.36
N LYS A 47 4.49 17.09 -26.34
CA LYS A 47 4.33 15.70 -26.79
C LYS A 47 3.89 14.74 -25.69
N ASP A 48 3.69 15.21 -24.46
CA ASP A 48 3.28 14.35 -23.36
C ASP A 48 1.89 13.74 -23.62
N ILE A 49 1.77 12.45 -23.32
CA ILE A 49 0.51 11.74 -23.38
C ILE A 49 -0.26 12.07 -22.10
N ARG A 50 -1.27 12.94 -22.24
CA ARG A 50 -2.18 13.29 -21.15
C ARG A 50 -3.25 12.22 -20.96
N LEU A 51 -3.41 11.79 -19.71
CA LEU A 51 -4.52 10.97 -19.26
C LEU A 51 -5.29 11.68 -18.14
N ILE A 52 -6.61 11.49 -18.11
CA ILE A 52 -7.51 12.09 -17.11
C ILE A 52 -8.07 10.97 -16.23
N TYR A 53 -7.86 11.07 -14.93
CA TYR A 53 -8.46 10.16 -13.95
C TYR A 53 -9.97 10.41 -13.84
N LYS A 54 -10.76 9.35 -13.96
CA LYS A 54 -12.19 9.33 -13.63
C LYS A 54 -12.51 8.13 -12.76
N MET A 55 -13.41 8.34 -11.79
CA MET A 55 -14.05 7.27 -11.02
C MET A 55 -15.54 7.30 -11.35
N PHE A 56 -16.12 6.14 -11.68
CA PHE A 56 -17.55 6.05 -11.98
C PHE A 56 -18.31 5.34 -10.87
N VAL A 57 -19.57 5.71 -10.70
CA VAL A 57 -20.50 5.01 -9.81
C VAL A 57 -20.60 3.55 -10.28
N GLY A 58 -20.34 2.61 -9.37
CA GLY A 58 -20.33 1.17 -9.69
C GLY A 58 -18.95 0.60 -10.05
N SER A 59 -17.88 1.40 -10.15
CA SER A 59 -16.52 0.89 -10.43
C SER A 59 -15.94 0.04 -9.28
N GLY A 60 -16.67 -0.13 -8.17
CA GLY A 60 -16.15 -0.82 -6.99
C GLY A 60 -14.95 -0.12 -6.34
N GLY A 61 -14.72 1.15 -6.68
CA GLY A 61 -13.57 1.94 -6.24
C GLY A 61 -12.32 1.76 -7.10
N PHE A 62 -12.42 1.15 -8.28
CA PHE A 62 -11.31 1.08 -9.23
C PHE A 62 -11.18 2.38 -10.03
N SER A 63 -9.94 2.78 -10.28
CA SER A 63 -9.54 3.95 -11.05
C SER A 63 -9.53 3.65 -12.55
N GLU A 64 -9.99 4.61 -13.35
CA GLU A 64 -9.92 4.56 -14.81
C GLU A 64 -9.29 5.85 -15.36
N TYR A 65 -8.46 5.70 -16.39
CA TYR A 65 -7.78 6.83 -17.03
C TYR A 65 -8.10 6.87 -18.51
N TYR A 66 -8.50 8.04 -18.97
CA TYR A 66 -8.92 8.27 -20.34
C TYR A 66 -7.96 9.22 -21.05
N ASN A 67 -7.64 8.92 -22.30
CA ASN A 67 -6.88 9.85 -23.14
C ASN A 67 -7.75 11.03 -23.59
N ASN A 68 -7.12 11.99 -24.28
CA ASN A 68 -7.82 13.18 -24.80
C ASN A 68 -8.95 12.88 -25.80
N LYS A 69 -9.02 11.66 -26.36
CA LYS A 69 -10.11 11.22 -27.24
C LYS A 69 -11.26 10.56 -26.46
N GLY A 70 -11.20 10.54 -25.13
CA GLY A 70 -12.19 9.88 -24.29
C GLY A 70 -12.12 8.35 -24.34
N LYS A 71 -11.03 7.77 -24.88
CA LYS A 71 -10.83 6.31 -24.89
C LYS A 71 -10.11 5.88 -23.60
N LEU A 72 -10.60 4.80 -23.00
CA LEU A 72 -9.97 4.15 -21.85
C LEU A 72 -8.53 3.73 -22.21
N ALA A 73 -7.58 4.15 -21.38
CA ALA A 73 -6.15 3.94 -21.57
C ALA A 73 -5.54 3.08 -20.45
N ILE A 74 -6.01 3.25 -19.21
CA ILE A 74 -5.62 2.44 -18.04
C ILE A 74 -6.88 2.15 -17.22
N GLY A 75 -6.98 0.94 -16.68
CA GLY A 75 -8.03 0.52 -15.76
C GLY A 75 -9.25 -0.11 -16.45
N PRO A 76 -10.25 -0.55 -15.66
CA PRO A 76 -10.28 -0.55 -14.19
C PRO A 76 -9.38 -1.65 -13.59
N PHE A 77 -8.40 -1.29 -12.75
CA PHE A 77 -7.44 -2.26 -12.20
C PHE A 77 -6.95 -1.89 -10.78
N THR A 78 -6.40 -0.70 -10.59
CA THR A 78 -5.94 -0.20 -9.27
C THR A 78 -6.99 0.70 -8.62
N ASN A 79 -6.85 0.97 -7.33
CA ASN A 79 -7.81 1.76 -6.54
C ASN A 79 -7.23 3.09 -6.04
N MET A 80 -5.95 3.32 -6.29
CA MET A 80 -5.19 4.45 -5.81
C MET A 80 -3.87 4.51 -6.58
N GLU A 81 -3.49 5.72 -6.96
CA GLU A 81 -2.28 5.94 -7.72
C GLU A 81 -1.53 7.17 -7.21
N PHE A 82 -0.21 7.16 -7.37
CA PHE A 82 0.67 8.29 -7.09
C PHE A 82 1.89 8.22 -8.00
N ILE A 83 2.62 9.34 -8.11
CA ILE A 83 3.85 9.41 -8.89
C ILE A 83 5.03 9.44 -7.91
N ASN A 84 6.00 8.55 -8.12
CA ASN A 84 7.23 8.47 -7.32
C ASN A 84 8.43 8.42 -8.26
N ASN A 85 9.32 9.42 -8.20
CA ASN A 85 10.52 9.51 -9.05
C ASN A 85 10.21 9.34 -10.57
N GLY A 86 9.06 9.88 -10.98
CA GLY A 86 8.54 9.81 -12.33
C GLY A 86 8.00 8.44 -12.76
N ASP A 87 7.87 7.48 -11.85
CA ASP A 87 7.12 6.25 -12.10
C ASP A 87 5.67 6.43 -11.62
N PHE A 88 4.71 5.99 -12.42
CA PHE A 88 3.31 6.04 -12.04
C PHE A 88 2.91 4.72 -11.38
N ILE A 89 2.74 4.78 -10.06
CA ILE A 89 2.53 3.63 -9.18
C ILE A 89 1.05 3.48 -8.90
N GLY A 90 0.52 2.27 -9.12
CA GLY A 90 -0.83 1.89 -8.76
C GLY A 90 -0.87 0.87 -7.63
N VAL A 91 -1.82 1.06 -6.71
CA VAL A 91 -2.10 0.16 -5.59
C VAL A 91 -3.32 -0.68 -5.94
N ASP A 92 -3.11 -1.98 -6.12
CA ASP A 92 -4.16 -2.98 -6.31
C ASP A 92 -4.52 -3.54 -4.93
N ASN A 93 -5.46 -2.87 -4.27
CA ASN A 93 -5.93 -3.25 -2.95
C ASN A 93 -6.74 -4.56 -2.96
N ALA A 94 -7.30 -4.94 -4.10
CA ALA A 94 -8.05 -6.18 -4.25
C ALA A 94 -7.11 -7.39 -4.24
N ASN A 95 -5.88 -7.24 -4.70
CA ASN A 95 -4.89 -8.31 -4.67
C ASN A 95 -3.72 -8.06 -3.72
N LEU A 96 -3.66 -6.93 -2.99
CA LEU A 96 -2.53 -6.54 -2.14
C LEU A 96 -1.21 -6.47 -2.93
N LYS A 97 -1.26 -5.83 -4.10
CA LYS A 97 -0.12 -5.70 -5.03
C LYS A 97 0.13 -4.24 -5.39
N PHE A 98 1.35 -3.99 -5.85
CA PHE A 98 1.75 -2.71 -6.42
C PHE A 98 2.20 -2.92 -7.85
N VAL A 99 1.84 -1.99 -8.72
CA VAL A 99 2.25 -1.99 -10.13
C VAL A 99 2.83 -0.64 -10.51
N LYS A 100 3.60 -0.62 -11.60
CA LYS A 100 3.86 0.59 -12.37
C LYS A 100 3.29 0.49 -13.77
N TYR A 101 2.90 1.61 -14.32
CA TYR A 101 2.40 1.71 -15.69
C TYR A 101 3.51 2.06 -16.67
N ILE A 102 3.77 1.17 -17.62
CA ILE A 102 4.72 1.37 -18.71
C ILE A 102 3.98 1.59 -20.02
N TYR A 103 4.52 2.45 -20.88
CA TYR A 103 3.99 2.66 -22.22
C TYR A 103 4.75 1.79 -23.22
N ASN A 104 4.03 1.06 -24.06
CA ASN A 104 4.60 0.28 -25.14
C ASN A 104 3.64 0.28 -26.33
N ASN A 105 4.13 0.61 -27.53
CA ASN A 105 3.39 0.49 -28.80
C ASN A 105 1.94 1.03 -28.77
N GLY A 106 1.74 2.22 -28.20
CA GLY A 106 0.41 2.86 -28.21
C GLY A 106 -0.48 2.57 -27.01
N TYR A 107 -0.08 1.66 -26.11
CA TYR A 107 -0.88 1.29 -24.94
C TYR A 107 -0.06 1.33 -23.64
N PHE A 108 -0.76 1.51 -22.53
CA PHE A 108 -0.18 1.39 -21.19
C PHE A 108 -0.42 -0.01 -20.64
N LYS A 109 0.61 -0.60 -20.03
CA LYS A 109 0.55 -1.90 -19.38
C LYS A 109 0.95 -1.76 -17.92
N ALA A 110 0.19 -2.37 -17.03
CA ALA A 110 0.59 -2.56 -15.65
C ALA A 110 1.64 -3.68 -15.56
N ILE A 111 2.74 -3.40 -14.88
CA ILE A 111 3.73 -4.41 -14.50
C ILE A 111 3.89 -4.40 -12.99
N GLN A 112 3.91 -5.60 -12.38
CA GLN A 112 4.08 -5.73 -10.94
C GLN A 112 5.44 -5.17 -10.52
N LEU A 113 5.46 -4.41 -9.43
CA LEU A 113 6.70 -3.96 -8.81
C LEU A 113 7.39 -5.13 -8.09
N ASP A 114 8.71 -5.13 -8.13
CA ASP A 114 9.50 -6.02 -7.29
C ASP A 114 9.49 -5.56 -5.82
N GLU A 115 9.85 -6.49 -4.95
CA GLU A 115 9.84 -6.29 -3.49
C GLU A 115 10.84 -5.20 -3.05
N ALA A 116 11.98 -5.07 -3.72
CA ALA A 116 13.00 -4.09 -3.35
C ALA A 116 12.51 -2.66 -3.62
N TYR A 117 11.87 -2.43 -4.76
CA TYR A 117 11.24 -1.15 -5.07
C TYR A 117 10.10 -0.85 -4.10
N ILE A 118 9.24 -1.84 -3.81
CA ILE A 118 8.16 -1.67 -2.81
C ILE A 118 8.74 -1.32 -1.43
N GLN A 119 9.82 -1.98 -1.00
CA GLN A 119 10.49 -1.68 0.26
C GLN A 119 11.03 -0.24 0.28
N SER A 120 11.51 0.28 -0.86
CA SER A 120 11.96 1.67 -0.97
C SER A 120 10.84 2.70 -0.83
N LEU A 121 9.60 2.33 -1.18
CA LEU A 121 8.40 3.15 -0.95
C LEU A 121 7.98 3.14 0.52
N PHE A 122 8.19 2.02 1.21
CA PHE A 122 7.80 1.80 2.60
C PHE A 122 8.98 1.39 3.50
N PRO A 123 10.03 2.22 3.65
CA PRO A 123 11.28 1.82 4.31
C PRO A 123 11.15 1.38 5.77
N ASN A 124 10.07 1.76 6.47
CA ASN A 124 9.86 1.41 7.88
C ASN A 124 8.92 0.21 8.06
N ALA A 125 8.38 -0.35 6.97
CA ALA A 125 7.48 -1.49 7.03
C ALA A 125 8.24 -2.79 6.81
N GLU A 126 7.97 -3.78 7.66
CA GLU A 126 8.42 -5.16 7.46
C GLU A 126 7.50 -5.84 6.45
N ILE A 127 8.05 -6.39 5.38
CA ILE A 127 7.27 -7.09 4.36
C ILE A 127 6.89 -8.48 4.87
N VAL A 128 5.59 -8.79 4.79
CA VAL A 128 5.01 -10.07 5.17
C VAL A 128 4.28 -10.63 3.96
N LYS A 129 4.57 -11.87 3.57
CA LYS A 129 3.94 -12.51 2.42
C LYS A 129 2.74 -13.34 2.82
N ILE A 130 1.71 -13.38 1.98
CA ILE A 130 0.53 -14.22 2.21
C ILE A 130 0.91 -15.70 2.36
N SER A 131 1.88 -16.19 1.59
CA SER A 131 2.39 -17.56 1.72
C SER A 131 3.01 -17.92 3.08
N GLN A 132 3.37 -16.92 3.90
CA GLN A 132 3.92 -17.15 5.25
C GLN A 132 2.82 -17.50 6.28
N PHE A 133 1.55 -17.27 5.95
CA PHE A 133 0.44 -17.63 6.82
C PHE A 133 0.28 -19.15 6.83
N LYS A 134 0.19 -19.73 8.02
CA LYS A 134 -0.05 -21.17 8.22
C LYS A 134 -1.44 -21.33 8.79
N ASN A 135 -2.30 -22.09 8.10
CA ASN A 135 -3.71 -22.25 8.46
C ASN A 135 -4.42 -20.89 8.62
N ASN A 136 -4.15 -19.97 7.69
CA ASN A 136 -4.62 -18.58 7.69
C ASN A 136 -4.17 -17.75 8.91
N GLU A 137 -3.15 -18.19 9.65
CA GLU A 137 -2.63 -17.46 10.80
C GLU A 137 -1.14 -17.10 10.66
N ILE A 138 -0.75 -15.98 11.27
CA ILE A 138 0.65 -15.58 11.43
C ILE A 138 0.87 -14.93 12.80
N THR A 139 2.06 -15.10 13.36
CA THR A 139 2.50 -14.36 14.54
C THR A 139 3.59 -13.36 14.12
N LEU A 140 3.38 -12.09 14.42
CA LEU A 140 4.32 -11.01 14.16
C LEU A 140 4.74 -10.36 15.48
N TYR A 141 5.94 -9.82 15.52
CA TYR A 141 6.55 -9.33 16.76
C TYR A 141 6.86 -7.85 16.70
N LYS A 142 6.59 -7.14 17.81
CA LYS A 142 7.02 -5.75 18.01
C LYS A 142 7.51 -5.53 19.45
N LYS A 143 8.35 -4.52 19.67
CA LYS A 143 8.78 -4.14 21.01
C LYS A 143 7.65 -3.48 21.82
N PRO A 144 7.74 -3.48 23.16
CA PRO A 144 6.84 -2.70 24.02
C PRO A 144 6.88 -1.21 23.67
N LEU A 145 5.72 -0.54 23.70
CA LEU A 145 5.54 0.90 23.42
C LEU A 145 5.92 1.38 22.01
N GLU A 146 6.63 0.58 21.22
CA GLU A 146 6.96 0.86 19.83
C GLU A 146 5.76 0.58 18.91
N LYS A 147 5.56 1.47 17.92
CA LYS A 147 4.66 1.23 16.79
C LYS A 147 5.46 0.53 15.70
N LYS A 148 4.89 -0.52 15.11
CA LYS A 148 5.54 -1.25 14.02
C LYS A 148 4.60 -1.33 12.82
N GLN A 149 5.17 -1.23 11.63
CA GLN A 149 4.43 -1.34 10.38
C GLN A 149 4.76 -2.66 9.70
N PHE A 150 3.73 -3.31 9.17
CA PHE A 150 3.86 -4.49 8.34
C PHE A 150 3.21 -4.22 7.00
N LEU A 151 3.89 -4.56 5.91
CA LEU A 151 3.33 -4.46 4.57
C LEU A 151 3.01 -5.87 4.07
N ILE A 152 1.73 -6.21 4.03
CA ILE A 152 1.25 -7.52 3.61
C ILE A 152 1.19 -7.57 2.09
N LEU A 153 2.03 -8.39 1.47
CA LEU A 153 2.08 -8.57 0.02
C LEU A 153 1.57 -9.95 -0.38
N ASN A 154 0.75 -9.99 -1.42
CA ASN A 154 0.21 -11.24 -1.94
C ASN A 154 1.09 -11.83 -3.03
N ASP A 155 1.76 -12.92 -2.69
CA ASP A 155 2.54 -13.78 -3.57
C ASP A 155 1.76 -15.04 -4.02
N THR A 156 0.45 -15.08 -3.77
CA THR A 156 -0.43 -16.20 -4.14
C THR A 156 -1.44 -15.79 -5.22
N LYS A 157 -2.36 -16.71 -5.57
CA LYS A 157 -3.49 -16.46 -6.48
C LYS A 157 -4.76 -15.99 -5.76
N GLN A 158 -4.74 -15.90 -4.44
CA GLN A 158 -5.92 -15.53 -3.65
C GLN A 158 -6.29 -14.05 -3.85
N GLY A 159 -7.59 -13.76 -3.93
CA GLY A 159 -8.11 -12.39 -3.96
C GLY A 159 -8.53 -11.90 -2.57
N PHE A 160 -8.36 -10.60 -2.34
CA PHE A 160 -8.69 -9.89 -1.09
C PHE A 160 -9.65 -8.71 -1.33
N TYR A 161 -10.48 -8.81 -2.38
CA TYR A 161 -11.46 -7.80 -2.71
C TYR A 161 -12.39 -7.53 -1.52
N LYS A 162 -12.49 -6.25 -1.13
CA LYS A 162 -13.27 -5.78 0.03
C LYS A 162 -12.92 -6.42 1.39
N TYR A 163 -11.72 -6.97 1.52
CA TYR A 163 -11.20 -7.32 2.85
C TYR A 163 -10.91 -6.05 3.66
N SER A 164 -10.99 -6.18 4.99
CA SER A 164 -10.72 -5.11 5.95
C SER A 164 -10.19 -5.65 7.28
N TYR A 165 -9.41 -4.83 7.99
CA TYR A 165 -8.89 -5.20 9.32
C TYR A 165 -9.91 -4.97 10.44
N LYS A 166 -9.92 -5.87 11.41
CA LYS A 166 -10.60 -5.78 12.69
C LYS A 166 -9.60 -6.03 13.82
N PRO A 167 -9.70 -5.35 14.98
CA PRO A 167 -10.70 -4.33 15.32
C PRO A 167 -10.51 -3.01 14.54
N ASN A 168 -11.57 -2.20 14.42
CA ASN A 168 -11.59 -0.96 13.61
C ASN A 168 -10.55 0.09 14.02
N ASN A 169 -9.96 -0.04 15.21
CA ASN A 169 -8.88 0.84 15.68
C ASN A 169 -7.53 0.53 15.01
N VAL A 170 -7.45 -0.52 14.20
CA VAL A 170 -6.39 -0.72 13.22
C VAL A 170 -6.67 0.24 12.05
N GLN A 171 -5.90 1.32 11.97
CA GLN A 171 -6.11 2.41 11.01
C GLN A 171 -6.15 1.87 9.58
N GLN A 172 -7.31 1.99 8.93
CA GLN A 172 -7.44 1.71 7.51
C GLN A 172 -6.75 2.85 6.74
N THR A 173 -5.63 2.54 6.11
CA THR A 173 -5.01 3.46 5.16
C THR A 173 -5.56 3.19 3.76
N TYR A 174 -5.37 4.11 2.83
CA TYR A 174 -5.71 3.85 1.43
C TYR A 174 -4.89 2.70 0.81
N VAL A 175 -3.77 2.33 1.43
CA VAL A 175 -2.96 1.16 1.11
C VAL A 175 -3.37 0.03 2.05
N LYS A 176 -4.32 -0.82 1.63
CA LYS A 176 -4.88 -1.88 2.49
C LYS A 176 -3.83 -2.91 2.94
N SER A 177 -2.76 -3.09 2.17
CA SER A 177 -1.64 -3.94 2.55
C SER A 177 -0.85 -3.39 3.74
N LEU A 178 -0.92 -2.10 4.05
CA LEU A 178 -0.14 -1.49 5.14
C LEU A 178 -0.88 -1.59 6.48
N LEU A 179 -0.34 -2.41 7.38
CA LEU A 179 -0.83 -2.63 8.72
C LEU A 179 -0.01 -1.85 9.76
N ASN A 180 -0.67 -0.95 10.48
CA ASN A 180 -0.08 -0.24 11.63
C ASN A 180 -0.37 -1.00 12.94
N ALA A 181 0.60 -1.79 13.41
CA ALA A 181 0.49 -2.58 14.63
C ALA A 181 0.81 -1.74 15.89
N ASN A 182 -0.17 -0.99 16.37
CA ASN A 182 -0.04 -0.11 17.54
C ASN A 182 -0.18 -0.85 18.88
N LYS A 183 -0.98 -1.93 18.91
CA LYS A 183 -1.29 -2.71 20.11
C LYS A 183 -0.94 -4.18 19.91
N PHE A 184 -0.69 -4.88 21.02
CA PHE A 184 -0.61 -6.33 21.02
C PHE A 184 -2.02 -6.94 20.92
N GLY A 185 -2.11 -8.16 20.39
CA GLY A 185 -3.37 -8.89 20.29
C GLY A 185 -3.62 -9.44 18.88
N LYS A 186 -4.85 -9.90 18.67
CA LYS A 186 -5.30 -10.48 17.41
C LYS A 186 -5.89 -9.42 16.50
N ILE A 187 -5.48 -9.43 15.25
CA ILE A 187 -6.04 -8.64 14.15
C ILE A 187 -6.59 -9.64 13.13
N THR A 188 -7.83 -9.44 12.69
CA THR A 188 -8.47 -10.26 11.66
C THR A 188 -8.57 -9.44 10.38
N PHE A 189 -8.16 -10.00 9.25
CA PHE A 189 -8.33 -9.43 7.92
C PHE A 189 -9.30 -10.32 7.13
N SER A 190 -10.52 -9.84 6.88
CA SER A 190 -11.59 -10.64 6.30
C SER A 190 -12.52 -9.85 5.38
N HIS A 191 -13.20 -10.58 4.49
CA HIS A 191 -14.27 -10.06 3.63
C HIS A 191 -15.53 -9.86 4.47
N TYR A 192 -15.89 -8.62 4.80
CA TYR A 192 -17.10 -8.30 5.58
C TYR A 192 -17.28 -9.05 6.92
N GLY A 193 -16.23 -9.67 7.46
CA GLY A 193 -16.31 -10.49 8.68
C GLY A 193 -16.37 -11.99 8.43
N ASP A 194 -16.45 -12.44 7.18
CA ASP A 194 -16.55 -13.84 6.81
C ASP A 194 -15.26 -14.63 7.10
N ASP A 195 -15.43 -15.92 7.42
CA ASP A 195 -14.36 -16.92 7.54
C ASP A 195 -14.91 -18.25 6.96
N ASN A 196 -14.82 -18.41 5.64
CA ASN A 196 -15.27 -19.61 4.91
C ASN A 196 -14.31 -19.95 3.77
N ASP A 197 -14.50 -21.08 3.08
CA ASP A 197 -13.56 -21.56 2.04
C ASP A 197 -13.40 -20.59 0.85
N LEU A 198 -14.44 -19.81 0.53
CA LEU A 198 -14.40 -18.81 -0.53
C LEU A 198 -13.73 -17.51 -0.07
N PHE A 199 -13.96 -17.13 1.19
CA PHE A 199 -13.45 -15.92 1.81
C PHE A 199 -12.82 -16.23 3.18
N PRO A 200 -11.65 -16.89 3.21
CA PRO A 200 -11.02 -17.26 4.47
C PRO A 200 -10.47 -16.01 5.16
N ALA A 201 -10.63 -15.93 6.48
CA ALA A 201 -10.12 -14.83 7.26
C ALA A 201 -8.65 -15.05 7.62
N LEU A 202 -7.81 -14.03 7.40
CA LEU A 202 -6.42 -14.06 7.85
C LEU A 202 -6.30 -13.51 9.27
N LYS A 203 -5.64 -14.25 10.16
CA LYS A 203 -5.49 -13.94 11.59
C LYS A 203 -4.04 -13.59 11.88
N ILE A 204 -3.81 -12.36 12.33
CA ILE A 204 -2.49 -11.81 12.61
C ILE A 204 -2.36 -11.59 14.11
N HIS A 205 -1.46 -12.31 14.76
CA HIS A 205 -1.22 -12.21 16.19
C HIS A 205 0.01 -11.34 16.45
N ILE A 206 -0.20 -10.13 16.96
CA ILE A 206 0.86 -9.22 17.34
C ILE A 206 1.32 -9.52 18.76
N LYS A 207 2.53 -10.07 18.91
CA LYS A 207 3.14 -10.44 20.20
C LYS A 207 4.33 -9.56 20.54
N LYS A 208 4.67 -9.56 21.83
CA LYS A 208 5.87 -8.89 22.35
C LYS A 208 7.12 -9.62 21.83
N GLN A 209 8.02 -8.89 21.19
CA GLN A 209 9.37 -9.37 20.92
C GLN A 209 10.08 -9.56 22.27
N LYS A 210 10.58 -10.78 22.54
CA LYS A 210 11.45 -10.99 23.70
C LYS A 210 12.75 -10.24 23.42
N ASN A 211 13.21 -9.45 24.38
CA ASN A 211 14.55 -8.87 24.28
C ASN A 211 15.52 -10.05 24.32
N GLU A 212 16.38 -10.16 23.32
CA GLU A 212 17.62 -10.92 23.49
C GLU A 212 18.42 -10.14 24.54
N ASN A 213 18.70 -10.80 25.66
CA ASN A 213 19.50 -10.26 26.76
C ASN A 213 20.96 -10.13 26.33
#